data_AF-B0EEZ5-F1
#
_entry.id   AF-B0EEZ5-F1
#
_cell.length_a   1.000
_cell.length_b   1.000
_cell.length_c   1.000
_cell.angle_alpha   90.00
_cell.angle_beta   90.00
_cell.angle_gamma   90.00
#
_symmetry.space_group_name_H-M   'P 1'
#
loop_
_entity.id
_entity.type
_entity.pdbx_description
1 polymer ?
#
loop_
_entity_poly.entity_id
_entity_poly.type
_entity_poly.pdbx_seq_one_letter_code
_entity_poly.pdbx_strand_id
1 'polypeptide(L)'
;MSIKFEDKIDYYPFNDLKVELLRDFYNDMNDLHELCDDMVNLYKKEECCTLGSERYSTLIEDEVFLIKDIASVACKILQQHGTVIKAFRQCRENRESKKREQTKPKKNN
;
A
#
# COMPACT_ATOMS: atom_id res chain seq x y z
N MET A 1 13.54 22.63 15.05
CA MET A 1 13.36 23.58 13.94
C MET A 1 12.01 23.33 13.30
N SER A 2 11.14 24.33 13.24
CA SER A 2 9.87 24.22 12.52
C SER A 2 10.16 24.24 11.02
N ILE A 3 9.73 23.21 10.29
CA ILE A 3 9.90 23.11 8.84
C ILE A 3 9.01 24.18 8.21
N LYS A 4 9.58 25.12 7.45
CA LYS A 4 8.80 26.16 6.76
C LYS A 4 7.90 25.53 5.71
N PHE A 5 6.80 26.19 5.37
CA PHE A 5 5.84 25.68 4.40
C PHE A 5 6.47 25.46 3.01
N GLU A 6 7.35 26.37 2.61
CA GLU A 6 8.15 26.28 1.37
C GLU A 6 9.00 25.01 1.36
N ASP A 7 9.67 24.69 2.47
CA ASP A 7 10.45 23.46 2.59
C ASP A 7 9.56 22.22 2.37
N LYS A 8 8.30 22.23 2.86
CA LYS A 8 7.35 21.11 2.72
C LYS A 8 6.96 20.83 1.26
N ILE A 9 6.76 21.87 0.45
CA ILE A 9 6.43 21.73 -0.98
C ILE A 9 7.54 20.97 -1.70
N ASP A 10 8.79 21.27 -1.37
CA ASP A 10 9.94 20.63 -2.01
C ASP A 10 10.12 19.15 -1.62
N TYR A 11 9.50 18.67 -0.54
CA TYR A 11 9.52 17.25 -0.14
C TYR A 11 8.42 16.42 -0.81
N TYR A 12 7.35 17.07 -1.29
CA TYR A 12 6.14 16.41 -1.79
C TYR A 12 5.67 17.00 -3.12
N PRO A 13 6.47 16.90 -4.19
CA PRO A 13 6.06 17.39 -5.50
C PRO A 13 4.99 16.47 -6.11
N PHE A 14 3.72 16.81 -5.88
CA PHE A 14 2.56 16.17 -6.51
C PHE A 14 2.04 16.94 -7.73
N ASN A 15 2.89 17.75 -8.36
CA ASN A 15 2.50 18.70 -9.40
C ASN A 15 1.70 18.09 -10.57
N ASP A 16 1.84 16.78 -10.81
CA ASP A 16 1.17 16.06 -11.90
C ASP A 16 0.04 15.11 -11.45
N LEU A 17 -0.27 15.05 -10.14
CA LEU A 17 -1.23 14.08 -9.63
C LEU A 17 -2.65 14.68 -9.49
N LYS A 18 -3.56 14.22 -10.36
CA LYS A 18 -4.97 14.61 -10.29
C LYS A 18 -5.65 14.00 -9.06
N VAL A 19 -6.49 14.79 -8.39
CA VAL A 19 -7.27 14.36 -7.22
C VAL A 19 -8.19 13.17 -7.54
N GLU A 20 -8.72 13.10 -8.76
CA GLU A 20 -9.57 12.00 -9.21
C GLU A 20 -8.81 10.66 -9.22
N LEU A 21 -7.56 10.66 -9.69
CA LEU A 21 -6.71 9.46 -9.69
C LEU A 21 -6.40 8.98 -8.27
N LEU A 22 -6.24 9.92 -7.33
CA LEU A 22 -6.07 9.59 -5.91
C LEU A 22 -7.33 8.96 -5.34
N ARG A 23 -8.51 9.53 -5.61
CA ARG A 23 -9.79 8.98 -5.14
C ARG A 23 -9.98 7.55 -5.63
N ASP A 24 -9.78 7.33 -6.93
CA ASP A 24 -9.97 6.02 -7.53
C ASP A 24 -8.95 5.01 -6.98
N PHE A 25 -7.70 5.43 -6.78
CA PHE A 25 -6.69 4.61 -6.10
C PHE A 25 -7.09 4.23 -4.66
N TYR A 26 -7.63 5.17 -3.89
CA TYR A 26 -8.06 4.88 -2.51
C TYR A 26 -9.27 3.96 -2.45
N ASN A 27 -10.20 4.06 -3.39
CA ASN A 27 -11.33 3.14 -3.47
C ASN A 27 -10.84 1.71 -3.73
N ASP A 28 -9.98 1.51 -4.73
CA ASP A 28 -9.47 0.16 -5.03
C ASP A 28 -8.60 -0.39 -3.90
N MET A 29 -7.87 0.47 -3.18
CA MET A 29 -7.13 0.08 -1.97
C MET A 29 -8.06 -0.33 -0.82
N ASN A 30 -9.25 0.27 -0.70
CA ASN A 30 -10.25 -0.16 0.29
C ASN A 30 -10.81 -1.55 -0.08
N ASP A 31 -11.09 -1.81 -1.35
CA ASP A 31 -11.51 -3.14 -1.80
C ASP A 31 -10.46 -4.21 -1.44
N LEU A 32 -9.17 -3.90 -1.64
CA LEU A 32 -8.07 -4.77 -1.23
C LEU A 32 -8.02 -4.98 0.29
N HIS A 33 -8.29 -3.92 1.06
CA HIS A 33 -8.34 -3.97 2.52
C HIS A 33 -9.46 -4.90 3.01
N GLU A 34 -10.66 -4.78 2.46
CA GLU A 34 -11.79 -5.65 2.80
C GLU A 34 -11.47 -7.13 2.55
N LEU A 35 -10.85 -7.46 1.41
CA LEU A 35 -10.41 -8.83 1.13
C LEU A 35 -9.34 -9.33 2.12
N CYS A 36 -8.42 -8.46 2.55
CA CYS A 36 -7.42 -8.83 3.55
C CYS A 36 -8.05 -9.08 4.93
N ASP A 37 -9.05 -8.28 5.30
CA ASP A 37 -9.82 -8.48 6.54
C ASP A 37 -10.61 -9.80 6.51
N ASP A 38 -11.21 -10.13 5.37
CA ASP A 38 -11.87 -11.42 5.17
C ASP A 38 -10.89 -12.59 5.32
N MET A 39 -9.66 -12.45 4.83
CA MET A 39 -8.62 -13.46 4.99
C MET A 39 -8.27 -13.66 6.47
N VAL A 40 -8.11 -12.57 7.23
CA VAL A 40 -7.88 -12.64 8.68
C VAL A 40 -9.04 -13.32 9.39
N ASN A 41 -10.29 -13.09 8.94
CA ASN A 41 -11.47 -13.72 9.51
C ASN A 41 -11.55 -15.23 9.19
N LEU A 42 -11.13 -15.65 8.00
CA LEU A 42 -11.04 -17.07 7.64
C LEU A 42 -10.01 -17.79 8.52
N TYR A 43 -8.80 -17.22 8.66
CA TYR A 43 -7.77 -17.78 9.55
C TYR A 43 -8.26 -17.97 10.99
N LYS A 44 -8.94 -16.97 11.56
CA LYS A 44 -9.52 -17.10 12.92
C LYS A 44 -10.56 -18.21 13.03
N LYS A 45 -11.35 -18.43 11.97
CA LYS A 45 -12.34 -19.52 11.92
C LYS A 45 -11.65 -20.87 11.77
N GLU A 46 -10.58 -20.94 10.98
CA GLU A 46 -9.76 -22.13 10.78
C GLU A 46 -9.15 -22.60 12.10
N GLU A 47 -8.55 -21.69 12.89
CA GLU A 47 -7.94 -21.97 14.20
C GLU A 47 -8.93 -22.60 15.20
N CYS A 48 -10.23 -22.31 15.05
CA CYS A 48 -11.29 -22.85 15.90
C CYS A 48 -11.90 -24.16 15.37
N CYS A 49 -11.47 -24.66 14.22
CA CYS A 49 -12.02 -25.86 13.59
C CYS A 49 -11.18 -27.10 13.87
N THR A 50 -11.85 -28.25 13.98
CA THR A 50 -11.17 -29.54 14.11
C THR A 50 -10.54 -29.93 12.78
N LEU A 51 -9.24 -30.23 12.80
CA LEU A 51 -8.49 -30.72 11.65
C LEU A 51 -9.16 -31.95 11.02
N GLY A 52 -9.23 -31.96 9.69
CA GLY A 52 -9.83 -33.06 8.93
C GLY A 52 -11.36 -33.09 8.96
N SER A 53 -12.02 -32.12 9.58
CA SER A 53 -13.46 -31.92 9.40
C SER A 53 -13.75 -31.34 8.02
N GLU A 54 -14.91 -31.65 7.45
CA GLU A 54 -15.39 -31.05 6.20
C GLU A 54 -15.38 -29.52 6.26
N ARG A 55 -15.77 -28.96 7.42
CA ARG A 55 -15.73 -27.52 7.68
C ARG A 55 -14.32 -26.93 7.61
N TYR A 56 -13.30 -27.65 8.09
CA TYR A 56 -11.91 -27.24 7.95
C TYR A 56 -11.48 -27.22 6.47
N SER A 57 -11.81 -28.28 5.72
CA SER A 57 -11.52 -28.34 4.29
C SER A 57 -12.18 -27.20 3.50
N THR A 58 -13.45 -26.87 3.78
CA THR A 58 -14.13 -25.73 3.15
C THR A 58 -13.44 -24.40 3.47
N LEU A 59 -13.00 -24.18 4.72
CA LEU A 59 -12.29 -22.94 5.08
C LEU A 59 -10.97 -22.80 4.31
N ILE A 60 -10.21 -23.88 4.15
CA ILE A 60 -8.98 -23.88 3.35
C ILE A 60 -9.29 -23.60 1.86
N GLU A 61 -10.35 -24.17 1.32
CA GLU A 61 -10.78 -23.89 -0.06
C GLU A 61 -11.14 -22.40 -0.24
N ASP A 62 -11.93 -21.85 0.69
CA ASP A 62 -12.32 -20.43 0.70
C ASP A 62 -11.09 -19.51 0.78
N GLU A 63 -10.10 -19.84 1.62
CA GLU A 63 -8.84 -19.10 1.71
C GLU A 63 -8.05 -19.10 0.40
N VAL A 64 -7.99 -20.24 -0.29
CA VAL A 64 -7.31 -20.36 -1.59
C VAL A 64 -7.99 -19.50 -2.65
N PHE A 65 -9.33 -19.47 -2.68
CA PHE A 65 -10.07 -18.59 -3.58
C PHE A 65 -9.82 -17.12 -3.24
N LEU A 66 -9.85 -16.76 -1.96
CA LEU A 66 -9.63 -15.39 -1.52
C LEU A 66 -8.21 -14.88 -1.84
N ILE A 67 -7.18 -15.72 -1.69
CA ILE A 67 -5.80 -15.39 -2.11
C ILE A 67 -5.76 -15.02 -3.60
N LYS A 68 -6.48 -15.77 -4.43
CA LYS A 68 -6.53 -15.50 -5.88
C LYS A 68 -7.22 -14.17 -6.17
N ASP A 69 -8.28 -13.84 -5.44
CA ASP A 69 -8.99 -12.58 -5.59
C ASP A 69 -8.15 -11.39 -5.13
N ILE A 70 -7.47 -11.52 -3.98
CA ILE A 70 -6.48 -10.54 -3.49
C ILE A 70 -5.40 -10.29 -4.54
N ALA A 71 -4.82 -11.35 -5.10
CA ALA A 71 -3.79 -11.24 -6.14
C ALA A 71 -4.33 -10.52 -7.39
N SER A 72 -5.56 -10.82 -7.80
CA SER A 72 -6.22 -10.18 -8.94
C SER A 72 -6.43 -8.68 -8.71
N VAL A 73 -6.96 -8.28 -7.56
CA VAL A 73 -7.17 -6.88 -7.19
C VAL A 73 -5.83 -6.14 -7.09
N ALA A 74 -4.85 -6.71 -6.41
CA ALA A 74 -3.52 -6.13 -6.30
C ALA A 74 -2.87 -5.90 -7.68
N CYS A 75 -3.01 -6.87 -8.60
CA CYS A 75 -2.50 -6.72 -9.97
C CYS A 75 -3.23 -5.59 -10.73
N LYS A 76 -4.55 -5.47 -10.58
CA LYS A 76 -5.33 -4.38 -11.18
C LYS A 76 -4.88 -3.02 -10.65
N ILE A 77 -4.68 -2.88 -9.34
CA ILE A 77 -4.19 -1.65 -8.72
C ILE A 77 -2.82 -1.26 -9.30
N LEU A 78 -1.90 -2.21 -9.42
CA LEU A 78 -0.58 -1.97 -10.00
C LEU A 78 -0.66 -1.49 -11.46
N GLN A 79 -1.58 -2.04 -12.24
CA GLN A 79 -1.76 -1.69 -13.65
C GLN A 79 -2.46 -0.33 -13.84
N GLN A 80 -3.52 -0.07 -13.09
CA GLN A 80 -4.38 1.09 -13.25
C GLN A 80 -3.81 2.33 -12.55
N HIS A 81 -3.19 2.16 -11.38
CA HIS A 81 -2.71 3.25 -10.54
C HIS A 81 -1.19 3.41 -10.53
N GLY A 82 -0.50 2.86 -11.53
CA GLY A 82 0.95 2.94 -11.65
C GLY A 82 1.49 4.38 -11.57
N THR A 83 0.76 5.36 -12.10
CA THR A 83 1.10 6.79 -12.02
C THR A 83 1.08 7.30 -10.58
N VAL A 84 0.04 6.96 -9.81
CA VAL A 84 -0.11 7.32 -8.40
C VAL A 84 1.03 6.68 -7.59
N ILE A 85 1.26 5.39 -7.78
CA ILE A 85 2.32 4.63 -7.10
C ILE A 85 3.70 5.22 -7.40
N LYS A 86 3.97 5.57 -8.66
CA LYS A 86 5.23 6.19 -9.09
C LYS A 86 5.42 7.57 -8.46
N ALA A 87 4.37 8.40 -8.42
CA ALA A 87 4.42 9.72 -7.79
C ALA A 87 4.76 9.62 -6.29
N PHE A 88 4.11 8.73 -5.55
CA PHE A 88 4.42 8.49 -4.14
C PHE A 88 5.82 7.91 -3.93
N ARG A 89 6.29 7.03 -4.82
CA ARG A 89 7.66 6.50 -4.79
C ARG A 89 8.69 7.62 -4.97
N GLN A 90 8.50 8.47 -5.97
CA GLN A 90 9.40 9.60 -6.24
C GLN A 90 9.41 10.61 -5.09
N CYS A 91 8.25 10.90 -4.50
CA CYS A 91 8.18 11.73 -3.29
C CYS A 91 9.00 11.13 -2.13
N ARG A 92 8.91 9.81 -1.92
CA ARG A 92 9.72 9.12 -0.90
C ARG A 92 11.21 9.24 -1.21
N GLU A 93 11.63 8.99 -2.45
CA GLU A 93 13.03 9.08 -2.88
C GLU A 93 13.60 10.49 -2.70
N ASN A 94 12.85 11.52 -3.11
CA ASN A 94 13.22 12.93 -2.94
C ASN A 94 13.36 13.32 -1.46
N ARG A 95 12.49 12.82 -0.60
CA ARG A 95 12.58 13.06 0.84
C ARG A 95 13.80 12.40 1.46
N GLU A 96 14.12 11.16 1.06
CA GLU A 96 15.28 10.45 1.57
C GLU A 96 16.60 11.02 1.04
N SER A 97 16.67 11.46 -0.22
CA SER A 97 17.87 12.14 -0.77
C SER A 97 18.18 13.43 -0.01
N LYS A 98 17.17 14.26 0.26
CA LYS A 98 17.33 15.51 1.03
C LYS A 98 17.75 15.29 2.48
N LYS A 99 17.22 14.25 3.14
CA LYS A 99 17.69 13.85 4.48
C LYS A 99 19.18 13.49 4.47
N ARG A 100 19.64 12.78 3.44
CA ARG A 100 21.06 12.42 3.28
C ARG A 100 21.93 13.66 3.02
N GLU A 101 21.45 14.63 2.27
CA GLU A 101 22.18 15.89 2.02
C GLU A 101 22.32 16.74 3.29
N GLN A 102 21.28 16.79 4.13
CA GLN A 102 21.31 17.52 5.41
C GLN A 102 22.23 16.88 6.46
N THR A 103 22.47 15.59 6.36
CA THR A 103 23.32 14.82 7.30
C THR A 103 24.76 14.66 6.80
N LYS A 104 25.11 15.13 5.60
CA LYS A 104 26.50 15.16 5.13
C LYS A 104 27.31 16.14 5.98
N PRO A 105 28.48 15.74 6.51
CA PRO A 105 29.37 16.66 7.21
C PRO A 105 29.78 17.78 6.26
N LYS A 106 29.66 19.04 6.70
CA LYS A 106 30.17 20.18 5.94
C LYS A 106 31.68 19.99 5.77
N LYS A 107 32.15 19.90 4.53
CA LYS A 107 33.58 20.00 4.24
C LYS A 107 34.02 21.42 4.61
N ASN A 108 34.75 21.57 5.71
CA ASN A 108 35.53 22.78 5.95
C ASN A 108 36.67 22.78 4.93
N ASN A 109 36.63 23.74 4.01
CA ASN A 109 37.83 24.18 3.27
C ASN A 109 38.40 25.39 4.00
#